data_AF-C8XK79-F1
#
_entry.id   AF-C8XK79-F1
#
_cell.length_a   1.000
_cell.length_b   1.000
_cell.length_c   1.000
_cell.angle_alpha   90.00
_cell.angle_beta   90.00
_cell.angle_gamma   90.00
#
_symmetry.space_group_name_H-M   'P 1'
#
loop_
_entity.id
_entity.type
_entity.pdbx_description
1 polymer ?
#
loop_
_entity_poly.entity_id
_entity_poly.type
_entity_poly.pdbx_seq_one_letter_code
_entity_poly.pdbx_strand_id
1 'polypeptide(L)'
;MSEPARLRSFLAAHGGGGEAVIAPIGRVGVRIVVVGTDGAYCDAIAPTVAEAGQWCEQAGIAVADEWTRELAASVSPRPADRRRMAGTGR
;
A
#
# COMPACT_ATOMS: atom_id res chain seq x y z
N MET A 1 8.92 -9.27 12.34
CA MET A 1 9.00 -7.85 11.92
C MET A 1 7.61 -7.27 12.07
N SER A 2 7.46 -6.07 12.64
CA SER A 2 6.15 -5.39 12.73
C SER A 2 5.71 -4.88 11.35
N GLU A 3 4.40 -4.65 11.16
CA GLU A 3 3.89 -4.10 9.90
C GLU A 3 4.51 -2.75 9.52
N PRO A 4 4.66 -1.76 10.42
CA PRO A 4 5.35 -0.51 10.09
C PRO A 4 6.79 -0.73 9.60
N ALA A 5 7.51 -1.68 10.18
CA ALA A 5 8.88 -2.02 9.75
C ALA A 5 8.89 -2.71 8.37
N ARG A 6 7.89 -3.55 8.07
CA ARG A 6 7.69 -4.15 6.73
C ARG A 6 7.41 -3.06 5.69
N LEU A 7 6.52 -2.12 5.98
CA LEU A 7 6.17 -1.00 5.09
C LEU A 7 7.37 -0.08 4.83
N ARG A 8 8.14 0.25 5.88
CA ARG A 8 9.39 1.02 5.73
C ARG A 8 10.42 0.29 4.86
N SER A 9 10.55 -1.03 5.05
CA SER A 9 11.48 -1.84 4.25
C SER A 9 11.06 -1.90 2.79
N PHE A 10 9.74 -1.94 2.52
CA PHE A 10 9.20 -1.81 1.18
C PHE A 10 9.60 -0.47 0.55
N LEU A 11 9.37 0.66 1.23
CA LEU A 11 9.77 1.98 0.69
C LEU A 11 11.27 2.04 0.37
N ALA A 12 12.12 1.55 1.27
CA ALA A 12 13.57 1.54 1.07
C ALA A 12 13.99 0.75 -0.19
N ALA A 13 13.26 -0.32 -0.53
CA ALA A 13 13.49 -1.09 -1.76
C ALA A 13 12.96 -0.41 -3.03
N HIS A 14 12.06 0.56 -2.90
CA HIS A 14 11.26 1.15 -3.99
C HIS A 14 11.45 2.68 -4.09
N GLY A 15 12.72 3.11 -4.02
CA GLY A 15 13.14 4.50 -4.23
C GLY A 15 13.04 5.41 -2.99
N GLY A 16 12.82 4.83 -1.81
CA GLY A 16 12.93 5.53 -0.52
C GLY A 16 11.71 6.34 -0.11
N GLY A 17 10.66 6.34 -0.92
CA GLY A 17 9.42 7.08 -0.67
C GLY A 17 8.21 6.43 -1.34
N GLY A 18 7.04 6.95 -1.00
CA GLY A 18 5.77 6.45 -1.50
C GLY A 18 4.58 7.11 -0.82
N GLU A 19 3.41 6.84 -1.36
CA GLU A 19 2.14 7.37 -0.88
C GLU A 19 1.19 6.21 -0.57
N ALA A 20 0.41 6.34 0.50
CA ALA A 20 -0.56 5.35 0.95
C ALA A 20 -2.00 5.84 0.81
N VAL A 21 -2.90 4.92 0.50
CA VAL A 21 -4.35 5.13 0.64
C VAL A 21 -4.88 4.20 1.72
N ILE A 22 -5.63 4.77 2.67
CA ILE A 22 -6.27 4.04 3.77
C ILE A 22 -7.75 3.84 3.42
N ALA A 23 -8.16 2.57 3.26
CA ALA A 23 -9.50 2.20 2.83
C ALA A 23 -10.14 1.18 3.79
N PRO A 24 -11.18 1.56 4.56
CA PRO A 24 -11.97 0.62 5.35
C PRO A 24 -12.61 -0.45 4.45
N ILE A 25 -12.48 -1.73 4.81
CA ILE A 25 -12.98 -2.88 4.03
C ILE A 25 -14.02 -3.70 4.82
N GLY A 26 -14.87 -2.99 5.57
CA GLY A 26 -15.89 -3.59 6.42
C GLY A 26 -15.28 -4.27 7.66
N ARG A 27 -15.81 -5.44 8.03
CA ARG A 27 -15.43 -6.14 9.28
C ARG A 27 -14.00 -6.70 9.27
N VAL A 28 -13.36 -6.76 8.11
CA VAL A 28 -11.98 -7.28 7.97
C VAL A 28 -10.95 -6.29 8.54
N GLY A 29 -11.30 -5.00 8.61
CA GLY A 29 -10.42 -3.93 9.08
C GLY A 29 -10.22 -2.86 8.02
N VAL A 30 -9.02 -2.31 7.98
CA VAL A 30 -8.66 -1.17 7.13
C VAL A 30 -7.44 -1.53 6.28
N ARG A 31 -7.62 -1.49 4.96
CA ARG A 31 -6.52 -1.75 4.02
C ARG A 31 -5.69 -0.49 3.83
N ILE A 32 -4.39 -0.65 3.93
CA ILE A 32 -3.39 0.33 3.53
C ILE A 32 -2.83 -0.17 2.21
N VAL A 33 -2.99 0.61 1.13
CA VAL A 33 -2.30 0.35 -0.13
C VAL A 33 -1.19 1.37 -0.25
N VAL A 34 0.06 0.91 -0.39
CA VAL A 34 1.24 1.78 -0.54
C VAL A 34 1.76 1.65 -1.95
N VAL A 35 2.01 2.79 -2.61
CA VAL A 35 2.65 2.87 -3.92
C VAL A 35 4.01 3.55 -3.75
N GLY A 36 5.08 2.84 -4.09
CA GLY A 36 6.45 3.35 -4.07
C GLY A 36 6.71 4.31 -5.24
N THR A 37 7.78 5.10 -5.15
CA THR A 37 8.14 6.06 -6.21
C THR A 37 8.41 5.44 -7.59
N ASP A 38 8.74 4.14 -7.63
CA ASP A 38 8.95 3.38 -8.86
C ASP A 38 7.66 2.72 -9.40
N GLY A 39 6.51 2.99 -8.78
CA GLY A 39 5.21 2.43 -9.13
C GLY A 39 4.96 1.01 -8.60
N ALA A 40 5.91 0.38 -7.91
CA ALA A 40 5.64 -0.85 -7.19
C ALA A 40 4.63 -0.60 -6.07
N TYR A 41 3.90 -1.64 -5.67
CA TYR A 41 2.91 -1.49 -4.61
C TYR A 41 2.87 -2.72 -3.68
N CYS A 42 2.42 -2.48 -2.45
CA CYS A 42 2.09 -3.52 -1.49
C CYS A 42 0.87 -3.13 -0.67
N ASP A 43 0.32 -4.08 0.08
CA ASP A 43 -0.75 -3.81 1.03
C ASP A 43 -0.52 -4.42 2.42
N ALA A 44 -1.22 -3.84 3.38
CA ALA A 44 -1.35 -4.30 4.75
C ALA A 44 -2.78 -4.08 5.25
N ILE A 45 -3.22 -4.88 6.22
CA ILE A 45 -4.51 -4.71 6.89
C ILE A 45 -4.27 -4.34 8.35
N ALA A 46 -4.73 -3.16 8.75
CA ALA A 46 -4.78 -2.74 10.15
C ALA A 46 -6.17 -2.98 10.75
N PRO A 47 -6.30 -3.15 12.07
CA PRO A 47 -7.61 -3.36 12.69
C PRO A 47 -8.51 -2.11 12.64
N THR A 48 -7.93 -0.91 12.75
CA THR A 48 -8.66 0.37 12.74
C THR A 48 -8.01 1.41 11.83
N VAL A 49 -8.76 2.47 11.49
CA VAL A 49 -8.24 3.61 10.71
C VAL A 49 -7.13 4.33 11.49
N ALA A 50 -7.29 4.45 12.81
CA ALA A 50 -6.29 5.06 13.68
C ALA A 50 -4.96 4.28 13.65
N GLU A 51 -5.02 2.95 13.79
CA GLU A 51 -3.81 2.11 13.70
C GLU A 51 -3.20 2.14 12.29
N ALA A 52 -4.02 2.18 11.23
CA ALA A 52 -3.52 2.32 9.87
C ALA A 52 -2.72 3.63 9.68
N GLY A 53 -3.23 4.74 10.21
CA GLY A 53 -2.54 6.03 10.21
C GLY A 53 -1.24 5.97 11.00
N GLN A 54 -1.27 5.39 12.21
CA GLN A 54 -0.07 5.20 13.04
C GLN A 54 0.99 4.34 12.34
N TRP A 55 0.59 3.30 11.60
CA TRP A 55 1.53 2.47 10.87
C TRP A 55 2.18 3.23 9.71
N CYS A 56 1.41 4.05 8.98
CA CYS A 56 1.94 4.92 7.93
C CYS A 56 2.91 5.97 8.50
N GLU A 57 2.53 6.63 9.60
CA GLU A 57 3.37 7.60 10.30
C GLU A 57 4.70 6.97 10.77
N GLN A 58 4.62 5.82 11.45
CA GLN A 58 5.81 5.09 11.88
C GLN A 58 6.66 4.62 10.71
N ALA A 59 6.07 4.29 9.56
CA ALA A 59 6.80 3.91 8.36
C ALA A 59 7.37 5.11 7.57
N GLY A 60 6.94 6.34 7.89
CA GLY A 60 7.31 7.56 7.16
C GLY A 60 6.60 7.69 5.80
N ILE A 61 5.38 7.18 5.68
CA ILE A 61 4.59 7.18 4.45
C ILE A 61 3.59 8.34 4.47
N ALA A 62 3.56 9.14 3.41
CA ALA A 62 2.50 10.13 3.21
C ALA A 62 1.17 9.43 2.93
N VAL A 63 0.09 9.87 3.56
CA VAL A 63 -1.25 9.30 3.34
C VAL A 63 -2.05 10.27 2.47
N ALA A 64 -2.53 9.78 1.33
CA ALA A 64 -3.47 10.48 0.49
C ALA A 64 -4.87 10.42 1.10
N ASP A 65 -5.64 11.50 0.94
CA ASP A 65 -7.05 11.53 1.34
C ASP A 65 -7.88 10.52 0.53
N GLU A 66 -7.56 10.37 -0.75
CA GLU A 66 -8.21 9.44 -1.68
C GLU A 66 -7.26 9.00 -2.81
N TRP A 67 -7.75 8.11 -3.67
CA TRP A 67 -7.05 7.77 -4.91
C TRP A 67 -7.12 8.93 -5.91
N THR A 68 -6.05 9.72 -5.96
CA THR A 68 -5.87 10.72 -7.02
C THR A 68 -5.60 10.04 -8.36
N ARG A 69 -5.88 10.76 -9.45
CA ARG A 69 -5.60 10.28 -10.81
C ARG A 69 -4.10 10.02 -11.01
N GLU A 70 -3.27 10.89 -10.44
CA GLU A 70 -1.82 10.85 -10.51
C GLU A 70 -1.28 9.62 -9.77
N LEU A 71 -1.75 9.39 -8.53
CA LEU A 71 -1.36 8.21 -7.74
C LEU A 71 -1.79 6.92 -8.43
N ALA A 72 -3.05 6.85 -8.90
CA ALA A 72 -3.55 5.68 -9.62
C ALA A 72 -2.76 5.40 -10.91
N ALA A 73 -2.39 6.45 -11.66
CA ALA A 73 -1.60 6.32 -12.89
C ALA A 73 -0.14 5.93 -12.63
N SER A 74 0.40 6.20 -11.43
CA SER A 74 1.78 5.84 -11.06
C SER A 74 1.97 4.35 -10.79
N VAL A 75 0.89 3.62 -10.50
CA VAL A 75 0.94 2.17 -10.21
C VAL A 75 1.43 1.40 -11.44
N SER A 76 2.43 0.56 -11.24
CA SER A 76 3.07 -0.25 -12.30
C SER A 76 2.95 -1.75 -11.98
N PRO A 77 1.79 -2.39 -12.26
CA PRO A 77 1.62 -3.82 -12.04
C PRO A 77 2.54 -4.64 -12.94
N ARG A 78 3.31 -5.53 -12.32
CA ARG A 78 4.20 -6.44 -13.05
C ARG A 78 3.35 -7.47 -13.80
N PRO A 79 3.91 -8.13 -14.83
CA PRO A 79 3.21 -9.19 -15.55
C PRO A 79 2.67 -10.30 -14.62
N ALA A 80 3.41 -10.64 -13.55
CA ALA A 80 2.98 -11.61 -12.56
C ALA A 80 1.75 -11.15 -11.76
N ASP A 81 1.67 -9.85 -11.43
CA ASP A 81 0.54 -9.29 -10.69
C ASP A 81 -0.73 -9.35 -11.54
N ARG A 82 -0.64 -9.03 -12.84
CA ARG A 82 -1.77 -9.15 -13.78
C ARG A 82 -2.27 -10.58 -13.92
N ARG A 83 -1.37 -11.57 -13.94
CA ARG A 83 -1.74 -13.00 -13.96
C ARG A 83 -2.52 -13.40 -12.71
N ARG A 84 -2.10 -12.92 -11.53
CA ARG A 84 -2.82 -13.14 -10.26
C ARG A 84 -4.22 -12.49 -10.29
N MET A 85 -4.32 -11.26 -10.78
CA MET A 85 -5.58 -10.53 -10.90
C MET A 85 -6.55 -11.16 -11.90
N ALA A 86 -6.05 -11.81 -12.95
CA ALA A 86 -6.87 -12.48 -13.95
C ALA A 86 -7.62 -13.71 -13.43
N GLY A 87 -7.42 -14.12 -12.17
CA GLY A 87 -8.18 -15.21 -11.55
C GLY A 87 -7.95 -16.57 -12.23
N THR A 88 -6.84 -16.73 -12.96
CA THR A 88 -6.57 -17.92 -13.79
C THR A 88 -6.37 -19.21 -12.99
N GLY A 89 -6.28 -19.13 -11.65
CA GLY A 89 -6.83 -20.14 -10.73
C GLY A 89 -6.38 -21.60 -10.89
N ARG A 90 -5.29 -21.88 -11.61
CA ARG A 90 -4.62 -23.19 -11.70
C ARG A 90 -3.13 -22.99 -11.74
#